data_AF-A0A7H8L5Z2-F1
#
_entry.id   AF-A0A7H8L5Z2-F1
#
_cell.length_a   1.000
_cell.length_b   1.000
_cell.length_c   1.000
_cell.angle_alpha   90.00
_cell.angle_beta   90.00
_cell.angle_gamma   90.00
#
_symmetry.space_group_name_H-M   'P 1'
#
loop_
_entity.id
_entity.type
_entity.pdbx_description
1 polymer ?
#
loop_
_entity_poly.entity_id
_entity_poly.type
_entity_poly.pdbx_seq_one_letter_code
_entity_poly.pdbx_strand_id
1 'polypeptide(L)'
;MLCTAVPAQAATPTQIATSKTNGVAYLKTLQAADGSYVTSGGLSNEWAFSALAAAGTAAVDVLPGSDPAKNARTVYRGQLAAGTWPGGSPVVTDYERAILNSYAAGIDPARVGAGRNLVADLAAYWQSAEPGYWGPSANFNGTVFGLLALGGARTQAGGQRVPQALLDATAAAVRANQHTDGGWNYSKAAGNPTELAKTSDIDMTGAAMASLCVAGVPKTDSAITSAASFLSANLNANGSFAAMWGPNTDSNGWAVSGLNACGINPQGAAFTSGSGKTPVDYLISLQFNPGGGFKYQSTDTTPSAYASVDGLRAVAGAGFTAAPPTPVTSGAPTWVATSAFTSGTAARVALTVDDGTGSLKVCAVTLTPTGTTTTLGAVLDAAATATPSGCVTSVTPSSGTGTVTAVNGTANAGANTWKVRLDNGTSTAATRATTVNVGDTVALRYGS
;
A
#
# COMPACT_ATOMS: atom_id res chain seq x y z
N MET A 1 28.42 -20.69 -5.27
CA MET A 1 27.05 -21.05 -4.83
C MET A 1 27.18 -21.76 -3.50
N LEU A 2 27.09 -21.03 -2.38
CA LEU A 2 26.93 -21.66 -1.08
C LEU A 2 25.43 -21.87 -0.90
N CYS A 3 24.97 -23.11 -1.11
CA CYS A 3 23.67 -23.55 -0.62
C CYS A 3 23.70 -23.42 0.90
N THR A 4 23.16 -22.34 1.43
CA THR A 4 22.83 -22.27 2.86
C THR A 4 21.79 -23.35 3.11
N ALA A 5 22.19 -24.43 3.78
CA ALA A 5 21.29 -25.50 4.16
C ALA A 5 20.12 -24.90 4.93
N VAL A 6 18.90 -25.18 4.47
CA VAL A 6 17.68 -24.85 5.21
C VAL A 6 17.78 -25.58 6.55
N PRO A 7 17.57 -24.91 7.70
CA PRO A 7 17.62 -25.57 8.99
C PRO A 7 16.67 -26.77 9.00
N ALA A 8 17.07 -27.86 9.66
CA ALA A 8 16.42 -29.17 9.59
C ALA A 8 14.94 -29.22 10.04
N GLN A 9 14.37 -28.08 10.46
CA GLN A 9 13.02 -27.94 10.99
C GLN A 9 12.21 -26.77 10.40
N ALA A 10 12.72 -26.08 9.36
CA ALA A 10 11.92 -25.08 8.65
C ALA A 10 10.76 -25.73 7.86
N ALA A 11 9.68 -24.98 7.66
CA ALA A 11 8.52 -25.43 6.91
C ALA A 11 8.92 -25.77 5.48
N THR A 12 8.63 -27.01 5.10
CA THR A 12 8.88 -27.53 3.77
C THR A 12 8.00 -26.85 2.72
N PRO A 13 8.41 -26.84 1.44
CA PRO A 13 7.56 -26.35 0.35
C PRO A 13 6.17 -27.01 0.33
N THR A 14 6.08 -28.30 0.66
CA THR A 14 4.81 -29.04 0.74
C THR A 14 3.92 -28.55 1.89
N GLN A 15 4.49 -28.29 3.08
CA GLN A 15 3.73 -27.72 4.19
C GLN A 15 3.21 -26.32 3.86
N ILE A 16 4.04 -25.48 3.24
CA ILE A 16 3.63 -24.14 2.79
C ILE A 16 2.53 -24.23 1.75
N ALA A 17 2.66 -25.09 0.73
CA ALA A 17 1.63 -25.28 -0.30
C ALA A 17 0.29 -25.77 0.29
N THR A 18 0.36 -26.69 1.27
CA THR A 18 -0.82 -27.18 2.00
C THR A 18 -1.46 -26.05 2.80
N SER A 19 -0.65 -25.28 3.54
CA SER A 19 -1.12 -24.16 4.34
C SER A 19 -1.77 -23.07 3.49
N LYS A 20 -1.18 -22.74 2.33
CA LYS A 20 -1.76 -21.83 1.34
C LYS A 20 -3.12 -22.31 0.85
N THR A 21 -3.22 -23.58 0.44
CA THR A 21 -4.47 -24.17 -0.08
C THR A 21 -5.58 -24.11 0.97
N ASN A 22 -5.26 -24.52 2.19
CA ASN A 22 -6.22 -24.51 3.30
C ASN A 22 -6.63 -23.08 3.68
N GLY A 23 -5.68 -22.15 3.74
CA GLY A 23 -5.96 -20.75 4.07
C GLY A 23 -6.83 -20.07 3.02
N VAL A 24 -6.59 -20.32 1.73
CA VAL A 24 -7.48 -19.85 0.64
C VAL A 24 -8.89 -20.41 0.81
N ALA A 25 -9.02 -21.69 1.13
CA ALA A 25 -10.33 -22.30 1.35
C ALA A 25 -11.10 -21.60 2.47
N TYR A 26 -10.44 -21.29 3.60
CA TYR A 26 -11.04 -20.54 4.70
C TYR A 26 -11.37 -19.08 4.33
N LEU A 27 -10.46 -18.34 3.70
CA LEU A 27 -10.74 -16.95 3.34
C LEU A 27 -11.91 -16.81 2.35
N LYS A 28 -12.17 -17.82 1.52
CA LYS A 28 -13.39 -17.86 0.68
C LYS A 28 -14.67 -17.97 1.51
N THR A 29 -14.64 -18.62 2.68
CA THR A 29 -15.82 -18.71 3.56
C THR A 29 -16.13 -17.40 4.29
N LEU A 30 -15.20 -16.45 4.30
CA LEU A 30 -15.43 -15.12 4.88
C LEU A 30 -16.28 -14.21 3.98
N GLN A 31 -16.48 -14.58 2.72
CA GLN A 31 -17.34 -13.84 1.81
C GLN A 31 -18.81 -14.02 2.20
N ALA A 32 -19.52 -12.91 2.41
CA ALA A 32 -20.94 -12.92 2.71
C ALA A 32 -21.79 -13.26 1.45
N ALA A 33 -23.07 -13.59 1.66
CA ALA A 33 -23.99 -13.98 0.58
C ALA A 33 -24.29 -12.85 -0.44
N ASP A 34 -24.02 -11.59 -0.07
CA ASP A 34 -24.07 -10.43 -0.98
C ASP A 34 -22.76 -10.25 -1.78
N GLY A 35 -21.77 -11.12 -1.55
CA GLY A 35 -20.45 -11.11 -2.16
C GLY A 35 -19.44 -10.21 -1.45
N SER A 36 -19.84 -9.52 -0.38
CA SER A 36 -18.97 -8.58 0.33
C SER A 36 -18.04 -9.28 1.33
N TYR A 37 -16.95 -8.59 1.65
CA TYR A 37 -16.05 -8.89 2.76
C TYR A 37 -16.23 -7.88 3.92
N VAL A 38 -17.41 -7.25 4.00
CA VAL A 38 -17.74 -6.27 5.04
C VAL A 38 -18.17 -7.01 6.31
N THR A 39 -17.70 -6.54 7.46
CA THR A 39 -18.16 -7.01 8.78
C THR A 39 -18.93 -5.89 9.50
N SER A 40 -19.71 -6.23 10.52
CA SER A 40 -20.41 -5.25 11.37
C SER A 40 -19.41 -4.35 12.09
N GLY A 41 -19.05 -3.22 11.48
CA GLY A 41 -17.99 -2.32 11.94
C GLY A 41 -17.23 -1.62 10.80
N GLY A 42 -17.39 -2.05 9.55
CA GLY A 42 -16.72 -1.48 8.38
C GLY A 42 -15.93 -2.54 7.59
N LEU A 43 -15.16 -2.08 6.61
CA LEU A 43 -14.31 -2.94 5.78
C LEU A 43 -13.13 -3.48 6.60
N SER A 44 -13.26 -4.70 7.13
CA SER A 44 -12.20 -5.34 7.93
C SER A 44 -11.64 -6.61 7.28
N ASN A 45 -12.44 -7.41 6.58
CA ASN A 45 -11.94 -8.61 5.92
C ASN A 45 -11.43 -8.37 4.48
N GLU A 46 -11.45 -7.13 3.97
CA GLU A 46 -10.93 -6.82 2.63
C GLU A 46 -9.42 -7.07 2.48
N TRP A 47 -8.69 -7.08 3.60
CA TRP A 47 -7.30 -7.53 3.62
C TRP A 47 -7.12 -8.96 3.10
N ALA A 48 -8.19 -9.77 3.05
CA ALA A 48 -8.20 -11.06 2.40
C ALA A 48 -7.75 -10.98 0.92
N PHE A 49 -7.98 -9.86 0.22
CA PHE A 49 -7.55 -9.72 -1.18
C PHE A 49 -6.04 -9.75 -1.32
N SER A 50 -5.29 -9.11 -0.40
CA SER A 50 -3.82 -9.20 -0.39
C SER A 50 -3.34 -10.63 -0.19
N ALA A 51 -3.97 -11.39 0.71
CA ALA A 51 -3.62 -12.77 1.01
C ALA A 51 -4.01 -13.75 -0.11
N LEU A 52 -5.20 -13.57 -0.70
CA LEU A 52 -5.68 -14.35 -1.84
C LEU A 52 -4.79 -14.14 -3.06
N ALA A 53 -4.45 -12.89 -3.38
CA ALA A 53 -3.55 -12.57 -4.50
C ALA A 53 -2.16 -13.20 -4.30
N ALA A 54 -1.59 -13.08 -3.10
CA ALA A 54 -0.33 -13.74 -2.74
C ALA A 54 -0.40 -15.27 -2.88
N ALA A 55 -1.55 -15.85 -2.55
CA ALA A 55 -1.80 -17.29 -2.69
C ALA A 55 -2.14 -17.72 -4.13
N GLY A 56 -2.22 -16.79 -5.09
CA GLY A 56 -2.51 -17.07 -6.50
C GLY A 56 -4.00 -17.20 -6.83
N THR A 57 -4.89 -16.69 -5.97
CA THR A 57 -6.34 -16.66 -6.21
C THR A 57 -6.81 -15.25 -6.57
N ALA A 58 -7.37 -15.06 -7.75
CA ALA A 58 -7.89 -13.75 -8.15
C ALA A 58 -9.23 -13.47 -7.45
N ALA A 59 -9.45 -12.23 -7.00
CA ALA A 59 -10.68 -11.85 -6.31
C ALA A 59 -11.95 -12.00 -7.18
N VAL A 60 -11.81 -12.00 -8.52
CA VAL A 60 -12.93 -12.28 -9.43
C VAL A 60 -13.35 -13.76 -9.44
N ASP A 61 -12.47 -14.67 -9.05
CA ASP A 61 -12.75 -16.11 -8.96
C ASP A 61 -13.36 -16.51 -7.60
N VAL A 62 -13.59 -15.52 -6.72
CA VAL A 62 -14.16 -15.71 -5.39
C VAL A 62 -15.63 -15.28 -5.42
N LEU A 63 -16.52 -16.27 -5.36
CA LEU A 63 -17.97 -16.11 -5.53
C LEU A 63 -18.71 -16.65 -4.29
N PRO A 64 -19.80 -15.99 -3.86
CA PRO A 64 -20.70 -16.59 -2.89
C PRO A 64 -21.53 -17.67 -3.59
N GLY A 65 -21.24 -18.94 -3.27
CA GLY A 65 -21.85 -20.06 -3.97
C GLY A 65 -21.42 -20.13 -5.44
N SER A 66 -22.36 -19.96 -6.37
CA SER A 66 -22.11 -20.02 -7.82
C SER A 66 -22.57 -18.77 -8.58
N ASP A 67 -22.78 -17.65 -7.87
CA ASP A 67 -23.29 -16.40 -8.48
C ASP A 67 -22.14 -15.49 -8.98
N PRO A 68 -21.84 -15.46 -10.30
CA PRO A 68 -20.75 -14.65 -10.83
C PRO A 68 -21.01 -13.13 -10.75
N ALA A 69 -22.26 -12.70 -10.60
CA ALA A 69 -22.60 -11.28 -10.47
C ALA A 69 -22.15 -10.70 -9.12
N LYS A 70 -21.90 -11.57 -8.13
CA LYS A 70 -21.46 -11.22 -6.77
C LYS A 70 -20.01 -11.60 -6.50
N ASN A 71 -19.18 -11.73 -7.54
CA ASN A 71 -17.76 -11.96 -7.32
C ASN A 71 -17.14 -10.86 -6.45
N ALA A 72 -16.16 -11.23 -5.61
CA ALA A 72 -15.63 -10.36 -4.59
C ALA A 72 -15.03 -9.07 -5.16
N ARG A 73 -14.38 -9.15 -6.33
CA ARG A 73 -13.83 -7.99 -7.04
C ARG A 73 -14.92 -6.99 -7.46
N THR A 74 -16.00 -7.46 -8.08
CA THR A 74 -17.11 -6.60 -8.52
C THR A 74 -17.77 -5.90 -7.34
N VAL A 75 -18.07 -6.66 -6.28
CA VAL A 75 -18.72 -6.10 -5.08
C VAL A 75 -17.82 -5.08 -4.40
N TYR A 76 -16.53 -5.40 -4.23
CA TYR A 76 -15.59 -4.49 -3.60
C TYR A 76 -15.40 -3.19 -4.39
N ARG A 77 -15.24 -3.29 -5.72
CA ARG A 77 -15.18 -2.11 -6.58
C ARG A 77 -16.42 -1.23 -6.45
N GLY A 78 -17.62 -1.84 -6.40
CA GLY A 78 -18.87 -1.13 -6.20
C GLY A 78 -18.93 -0.38 -4.87
N GLN A 79 -18.43 -0.99 -3.79
CA GLN A 79 -18.35 -0.37 -2.46
C GLN A 79 -17.42 0.85 -2.46
N LEU A 80 -16.23 0.73 -3.04
CA LEU A 80 -15.26 1.83 -3.14
C LEU A 80 -15.75 2.97 -4.05
N ALA A 81 -16.53 2.64 -5.08
CA ALA A 81 -17.13 3.62 -5.99
C ALA A 81 -18.34 4.35 -5.39
N ALA A 82 -18.94 3.84 -4.31
CA ALA A 82 -20.10 4.46 -3.69
C ALA A 82 -19.75 5.84 -3.10
N GLY A 83 -20.66 6.81 -3.26
CA GLY A 83 -20.50 8.15 -2.69
C GLY A 83 -20.52 8.17 -1.15
N THR A 84 -21.06 7.12 -0.53
CA THR A 84 -21.10 6.94 0.93
C THR A 84 -19.79 6.40 1.51
N TRP A 85 -18.88 5.88 0.67
CA TRP A 85 -17.58 5.37 1.10
C TRP A 85 -16.54 6.51 1.16
N PRO A 86 -15.66 6.53 2.18
CA PRO A 86 -15.52 5.58 3.30
C PRO A 86 -16.39 5.93 4.53
N GLY A 87 -17.22 6.97 4.44
CA GLY A 87 -18.08 7.46 5.52
C GLY A 87 -17.98 8.98 5.67
N GLY A 88 -18.63 9.54 6.69
CA GLY A 88 -18.66 10.99 6.93
C GLY A 88 -17.37 11.58 7.53
N SER A 89 -16.51 10.73 8.12
CA SER A 89 -15.28 11.15 8.80
C SER A 89 -14.10 10.25 8.38
N PRO A 90 -13.68 10.31 7.10
CA PRO A 90 -12.59 9.49 6.59
C PRO A 90 -11.28 9.75 7.32
N VAL A 91 -10.53 8.69 7.62
CA VAL A 91 -9.13 8.80 8.06
C VAL A 91 -8.19 8.33 6.95
N VAL A 92 -6.92 8.74 7.00
CA VAL A 92 -5.95 8.45 5.93
C VAL A 92 -5.83 6.94 5.62
N THR A 93 -5.89 6.11 6.67
CA THR A 93 -5.76 4.66 6.59
C THR A 93 -6.90 3.99 5.82
N ASP A 94 -8.07 4.64 5.67
CA ASP A 94 -9.14 4.12 4.82
C ASP A 94 -8.71 4.07 3.35
N TYR A 95 -8.03 5.10 2.88
CA TYR A 95 -7.55 5.19 1.51
C TYR A 95 -6.31 4.34 1.27
N GLU A 96 -5.41 4.26 2.24
CA GLU A 96 -4.19 3.43 2.15
C GLU A 96 -4.54 1.94 2.04
N ARG A 97 -5.43 1.47 2.92
CA ARG A 97 -5.97 0.10 2.89
C ARG A 97 -6.72 -0.16 1.58
N ALA A 98 -7.52 0.79 1.12
CA ALA A 98 -8.26 0.65 -0.14
C ALA A 98 -7.33 0.57 -1.34
N ILE A 99 -6.24 1.34 -1.40
CA ILE A 99 -5.25 1.27 -2.49
C ILE A 99 -4.62 -0.12 -2.54
N LEU A 100 -4.11 -0.61 -1.40
CA LEU A 100 -3.41 -1.88 -1.29
C LEU A 100 -4.30 -3.06 -1.69
N ASN A 101 -5.54 -3.07 -1.21
CA ASN A 101 -6.48 -4.17 -1.47
C ASN A 101 -7.17 -4.06 -2.82
N SER A 102 -7.41 -2.85 -3.35
CA SER A 102 -7.86 -2.68 -4.75
C SER A 102 -6.85 -3.27 -5.72
N TYR A 103 -5.57 -2.94 -5.54
CA TYR A 103 -4.49 -3.44 -6.38
C TYR A 103 -4.44 -4.98 -6.36
N ALA A 104 -4.45 -5.59 -5.18
CA ALA A 104 -4.46 -7.05 -5.03
C ALA A 104 -5.73 -7.70 -5.59
N ALA A 105 -6.88 -7.03 -5.50
CA ALA A 105 -8.13 -7.50 -6.06
C ALA A 105 -8.22 -7.37 -7.60
N GLY A 106 -7.23 -6.76 -8.26
CA GLY A 106 -7.27 -6.50 -9.70
C GLY A 106 -8.17 -5.33 -10.08
N ILE A 107 -8.33 -4.37 -9.17
CA ILE A 107 -8.98 -3.07 -9.41
C ILE A 107 -7.86 -2.04 -9.52
N ASP A 108 -7.88 -1.23 -10.58
CA ASP A 108 -6.95 -0.11 -10.67
C ASP A 108 -7.29 0.95 -9.59
N PRO A 109 -6.44 1.18 -8.58
CA PRO A 109 -6.77 2.05 -7.44
C PRO A 109 -6.96 3.51 -7.84
N ALA A 110 -6.43 3.94 -8.99
CA ALA A 110 -6.65 5.30 -9.49
C ALA A 110 -7.91 5.41 -10.39
N ARG A 111 -8.55 4.29 -10.73
CA ARG A 111 -9.66 4.21 -11.71
C ARG A 111 -10.80 3.33 -11.20
N VAL A 112 -11.14 3.47 -9.92
CA VAL A 112 -12.14 2.64 -9.25
C VAL A 112 -13.55 2.84 -9.83
N GLY A 113 -13.95 4.09 -10.00
CA GLY A 113 -15.30 4.46 -10.45
C GLY A 113 -15.32 5.84 -11.10
N ALA A 114 -16.50 6.33 -11.45
CA ALA A 114 -16.65 7.68 -11.98
C ALA A 114 -16.19 8.69 -10.91
N GLY A 115 -15.10 9.41 -11.19
CA GLY A 115 -14.54 10.41 -10.29
C GLY A 115 -13.74 9.90 -9.09
N ARG A 116 -13.72 8.58 -8.82
CA ARG A 116 -13.01 7.98 -7.69
C ARG A 116 -11.58 7.57 -8.07
N ASN A 117 -10.61 8.31 -7.53
CA ASN A 117 -9.18 8.03 -7.62
C ASN A 117 -8.60 7.95 -6.20
N LEU A 118 -8.31 6.74 -5.71
CA LEU A 118 -7.84 6.53 -4.34
C LEU A 118 -6.45 7.12 -4.09
N VAL A 119 -5.60 7.18 -5.13
CA VAL A 119 -4.27 7.81 -5.03
C VAL A 119 -4.42 9.31 -4.82
N ALA A 120 -5.38 9.94 -5.49
CA ALA A 120 -5.73 11.34 -5.24
C ALA A 120 -6.39 11.52 -3.88
N ASP A 121 -7.24 10.60 -3.44
CA ASP A 121 -7.81 10.67 -2.09
C ASP A 121 -6.75 10.60 -0.99
N LEU A 122 -5.72 9.75 -1.15
CA LEU A 122 -4.54 9.74 -0.26
C LEU A 122 -3.73 11.04 -0.36
N ALA A 123 -3.55 11.59 -1.57
CA ALA A 123 -2.86 12.87 -1.79
C ALA A 123 -3.46 14.03 -0.97
N ALA A 124 -4.75 13.96 -0.62
CA ALA A 124 -5.43 14.95 0.22
C ALA A 124 -4.95 14.97 1.67
N TYR A 125 -4.28 13.93 2.14
CA TYR A 125 -3.78 13.79 3.51
C TYR A 125 -2.29 14.14 3.68
N TRP A 126 -1.64 14.60 2.60
CA TRP A 126 -0.27 15.09 2.68
C TRP A 126 -0.13 16.20 3.73
N GLN A 127 0.89 16.11 4.58
CA GLN A 127 1.17 17.13 5.59
C GLN A 127 2.12 18.18 5.05
N SER A 128 1.59 19.29 4.52
CA SER A 128 2.42 20.38 3.98
C SER A 128 3.37 21.02 5.01
N ALA A 129 3.01 21.01 6.29
CA ALA A 129 3.85 21.52 7.38
C ALA A 129 4.90 20.50 7.86
N GLU A 130 4.70 19.22 7.52
CA GLU A 130 5.61 18.12 7.86
C GLU A 130 5.82 17.23 6.62
N PRO A 131 6.55 17.72 5.59
CA PRO A 131 6.73 16.97 4.36
C PRO A 131 7.26 15.56 4.61
N GLY A 132 6.63 14.57 3.98
CA GLY A 132 6.91 13.14 4.16
C GLY A 132 5.93 12.44 5.10
N TYR A 133 5.07 13.17 5.82
CA TYR A 133 4.03 12.59 6.66
C TYR A 133 2.65 12.59 5.98
N TRP A 134 1.84 11.61 6.37
CA TRP A 134 0.47 11.39 5.87
C TRP A 134 -0.52 11.32 7.02
N GLY A 135 -1.59 12.11 6.93
CA GLY A 135 -2.57 12.27 8.01
C GLY A 135 -1.97 12.89 9.29
N PRO A 136 -2.67 12.82 10.43
CA PRO A 136 -2.14 13.31 11.70
C PRO A 136 -0.83 12.61 12.07
N SER A 137 0.28 13.35 12.09
CA SER A 137 1.63 12.80 12.25
C SER A 137 1.82 12.01 13.55
N ALA A 138 1.08 12.36 14.61
CA ALA A 138 1.06 11.64 15.88
C ALA A 138 0.61 10.17 15.75
N ASN A 139 -0.24 9.85 14.76
CA ASN A 139 -0.55 8.48 14.38
C ASN A 139 0.36 8.06 13.23
N PHE A 140 1.57 7.62 13.58
CA PHE A 140 2.63 7.34 12.61
C PHE A 140 2.28 6.21 11.63
N ASN A 141 1.30 5.37 12.00
CA ASN A 141 0.75 4.32 11.16
C ASN A 141 0.32 4.84 9.78
N GLY A 142 -0.31 6.03 9.70
CA GLY A 142 -0.69 6.63 8.42
C GLY A 142 0.52 6.91 7.53
N THR A 143 1.64 7.36 8.10
CA THR A 143 2.84 7.61 7.29
C THR A 143 3.44 6.32 6.73
N VAL A 144 3.46 5.25 7.53
CA VAL A 144 3.93 3.92 7.09
C VAL A 144 3.02 3.33 6.01
N PHE A 145 1.71 3.36 6.20
CA PHE A 145 0.75 2.79 5.24
C PHE A 145 0.59 3.66 3.99
N GLY A 146 0.78 4.96 4.08
CA GLY A 146 0.92 5.86 2.93
C GLY A 146 2.08 5.44 2.03
N LEU A 147 3.25 5.14 2.61
CA LEU A 147 4.39 4.65 1.85
C LEU A 147 4.16 3.24 1.28
N LEU A 148 3.54 2.33 2.05
CA LEU A 148 3.13 1.00 1.55
C LEU A 148 2.20 1.14 0.34
N ALA A 149 1.18 1.99 0.42
CA ALA A 149 0.19 2.17 -0.63
C ALA A 149 0.83 2.75 -1.90
N LEU A 150 1.60 3.83 -1.77
CA LEU A 150 2.20 4.54 -2.90
C LEU A 150 3.37 3.77 -3.53
N GLY A 151 4.17 3.04 -2.76
CA GLY A 151 5.27 2.21 -3.26
C GLY A 151 4.83 0.80 -3.68
N GLY A 152 3.80 0.25 -3.05
CA GLY A 152 3.32 -1.11 -3.29
C GLY A 152 2.38 -1.22 -4.50
N ALA A 153 1.46 -0.28 -4.68
CA ALA A 153 0.51 -0.32 -5.80
C ALA A 153 1.13 0.21 -7.11
N ARG A 154 0.93 -0.53 -8.20
CA ARG A 154 1.52 -0.23 -9.52
C ARG A 154 0.45 0.08 -10.55
N THR A 155 0.87 0.62 -11.70
CA THR A 155 0.01 0.70 -12.90
C THR A 155 -0.36 -0.72 -13.36
N GLN A 156 -1.36 -0.84 -14.23
CA GLN A 156 -1.75 -2.15 -14.79
C GLN A 156 -0.59 -2.84 -15.54
N ALA A 157 0.36 -2.05 -16.05
CA ALA A 157 1.59 -2.51 -16.70
C ALA A 157 2.76 -2.77 -15.72
N GLY A 158 2.55 -2.64 -14.40
CA GLY A 158 3.57 -2.87 -13.38
C GLY A 158 4.48 -1.66 -13.10
N GLY A 159 4.21 -0.49 -13.67
CA GLY A 159 4.98 0.73 -13.44
C GLY A 159 4.69 1.39 -12.07
N GLN A 160 5.69 2.09 -11.53
CA GLN A 160 5.50 2.98 -10.37
C GLN A 160 4.53 4.11 -10.77
N ARG A 161 3.58 4.50 -9.91
CA ARG A 161 2.58 5.54 -10.22
C ARG A 161 3.07 6.94 -9.89
N VAL A 162 3.57 7.12 -8.67
CA VAL A 162 4.03 8.43 -8.17
C VAL A 162 5.53 8.65 -8.42
N PRO A 163 6.01 9.91 -8.49
CA PRO A 163 7.44 10.18 -8.66
C PRO A 163 8.27 9.64 -7.49
N GLN A 164 9.48 9.16 -7.77
CA GLN A 164 10.40 8.63 -6.75
C GLN A 164 10.70 9.64 -5.65
N ALA A 165 10.77 10.93 -5.95
CA ALA A 165 11.00 11.98 -4.94
C ALA A 165 9.93 11.98 -3.83
N LEU A 166 8.67 11.66 -4.14
CA LEU A 166 7.60 11.54 -3.15
C LEU A 166 7.82 10.33 -2.23
N LEU A 167 8.23 9.20 -2.83
CA LEU A 167 8.57 8.00 -2.07
C LEU A 167 9.78 8.24 -1.17
N ASP A 168 10.82 8.91 -1.69
CA ASP A 168 12.04 9.21 -0.94
C ASP A 168 11.78 10.15 0.24
N ALA A 169 10.94 11.18 0.05
CA ALA A 169 10.56 12.10 1.13
C ALA A 169 9.81 11.36 2.26
N THR A 170 8.88 10.48 1.90
CA THR A 170 8.15 9.67 2.88
C THR A 170 9.06 8.63 3.54
N ALA A 171 9.96 7.98 2.78
CA ALA A 171 10.95 7.05 3.30
C ALA A 171 11.93 7.72 4.27
N ALA A 172 12.29 8.98 4.04
CA ALA A 172 13.09 9.77 4.96
C ALA A 172 12.35 9.99 6.30
N ALA A 173 11.05 10.30 6.27
CA ALA A 173 10.23 10.38 7.48
C ALA A 173 10.16 9.02 8.21
N VAL A 174 10.03 7.92 7.47
CA VAL A 174 10.07 6.56 8.03
C VAL A 174 11.39 6.26 8.73
N ARG A 175 12.53 6.53 8.08
CA ARG A 175 13.85 6.34 8.70
C ARG A 175 14.05 7.23 9.94
N ALA A 176 13.64 8.49 9.88
CA ALA A 176 13.80 9.44 10.99
C ALA A 176 13.00 9.04 12.24
N ASN A 177 11.95 8.22 12.08
CA ASN A 177 11.13 7.71 13.17
C ASN A 177 11.60 6.33 13.69
N GLN A 178 12.72 5.79 13.20
CA GLN A 178 13.26 4.53 13.70
C GLN A 178 13.79 4.71 15.12
N HIS A 179 13.40 3.82 16.02
CA HIS A 179 13.80 3.85 17.42
C HIS A 179 15.24 3.37 17.58
N THR A 180 15.85 3.67 18.73
CA THR A 180 17.26 3.32 19.01
C THR A 180 17.50 1.82 19.11
N ASP A 181 16.45 1.02 19.33
CA ASP A 181 16.50 -0.45 19.30
C ASP A 181 16.44 -1.04 17.88
N GLY A 182 16.27 -0.20 16.85
CA GLY A 182 16.24 -0.58 15.44
C GLY A 182 14.83 -0.88 14.90
N GLY A 183 13.79 -0.84 15.73
CA GLY A 183 12.41 -1.03 15.30
C GLY A 183 11.62 0.27 15.14
N TRP A 184 10.29 0.11 15.05
CA TRP A 184 9.31 1.19 15.12
C TRP A 184 8.17 0.82 16.06
N ASN A 185 7.46 1.83 16.56
CA ASN A 185 6.11 1.66 17.08
C ASN A 185 5.11 2.59 16.37
N TYR A 186 3.85 2.60 16.81
CA TYR A 186 2.77 3.35 16.16
C TYR A 186 2.84 4.87 16.35
N SER A 187 3.74 5.37 17.20
CA SER A 187 3.83 6.79 17.57
C SER A 187 4.91 7.52 16.78
N LYS A 188 4.72 8.82 16.62
CA LYS A 188 5.80 9.68 16.11
C LYS A 188 6.88 9.86 17.18
N ALA A 189 8.11 9.54 16.82
CA ALA A 189 9.30 9.69 17.64
C ALA A 189 10.35 10.64 17.02
N ALA A 190 10.29 10.87 15.70
CA ALA A 190 11.29 11.66 14.99
C ALA A 190 11.52 13.04 15.62
N GLY A 191 12.79 13.36 15.91
CA GLY A 191 13.20 14.63 16.53
C GLY A 191 13.06 14.68 18.06
N ASN A 192 12.60 13.61 18.71
CA ASN A 192 12.50 13.53 20.18
C ASN A 192 13.30 12.34 20.72
N PRO A 193 14.49 12.58 21.33
CA PRO A 193 15.33 11.49 21.86
C PRO A 193 14.64 10.59 22.88
N THR A 194 13.75 11.14 23.71
CA THR A 194 13.00 10.36 24.71
C THR A 194 12.02 9.40 24.05
N GLU A 195 11.36 9.83 22.96
CA GLU A 195 10.44 8.98 22.21
C GLU A 195 11.19 7.93 21.39
N LEU A 196 12.32 8.30 20.77
CA LEU A 196 13.19 7.36 20.04
C LEU A 196 13.79 6.27 20.93
N ALA A 197 13.92 6.53 22.24
CA ALA A 197 14.40 5.56 23.22
C ALA A 197 13.31 4.60 23.73
N LYS A 198 12.03 4.80 23.37
CA LYS A 198 10.96 3.87 23.74
C LYS A 198 11.09 2.55 22.98
N THR A 199 10.51 1.49 23.54
CA THR A 199 10.50 0.17 22.91
C THR A 199 9.68 0.18 21.62
N SER A 200 10.22 -0.45 20.59
CA SER A 200 9.52 -0.76 19.35
C SER A 200 8.56 -1.95 19.50
N ASP A 201 7.62 -2.09 18.56
CA ASP A 201 6.74 -3.25 18.50
C ASP A 201 6.95 -4.06 17.21
N ILE A 202 6.53 -5.33 17.24
CA ILE A 202 6.77 -6.31 16.17
C ILE A 202 6.00 -5.92 14.90
N ASP A 203 4.74 -5.53 15.06
CA ASP A 203 3.80 -5.21 14.00
C ASP A 203 4.33 -4.01 13.19
N MET A 204 4.54 -2.88 13.85
CA MET A 204 5.00 -1.64 13.21
C MET A 204 6.41 -1.77 12.66
N THR A 205 7.29 -2.58 13.28
CA THR A 205 8.59 -2.86 12.68
C THR A 205 8.46 -3.62 11.36
N GLY A 206 7.59 -4.62 11.28
CA GLY A 206 7.28 -5.34 10.04
C GLY A 206 6.68 -4.44 8.96
N ALA A 207 5.71 -3.58 9.32
CA ALA A 207 5.08 -2.66 8.38
C ALA A 207 6.04 -1.56 7.88
N ALA A 208 6.82 -0.95 8.78
CA ALA A 208 7.76 0.12 8.44
C ALA A 208 8.90 -0.38 7.55
N MET A 209 9.47 -1.56 7.83
CA MET A 209 10.49 -2.11 6.93
C MET A 209 9.91 -2.49 5.56
N ALA A 210 8.70 -3.05 5.51
CA ALA A 210 8.03 -3.32 4.24
C ALA A 210 7.83 -2.05 3.42
N SER A 211 7.41 -0.96 4.07
CA SER A 211 7.14 0.32 3.42
C SER A 211 8.40 0.90 2.75
N LEU A 212 9.54 0.83 3.43
CA LEU A 212 10.84 1.21 2.87
C LEU A 212 11.20 0.34 1.66
N CYS A 213 11.06 -0.98 1.76
CA CYS A 213 11.45 -1.91 0.69
C CYS A 213 10.59 -1.74 -0.56
N VAL A 214 9.27 -1.60 -0.43
CA VAL A 214 8.39 -1.37 -1.60
C VAL A 214 8.60 0.01 -2.24
N ALA A 215 9.10 0.98 -1.47
CA ALA A 215 9.51 2.30 -1.97
C ALA A 215 10.86 2.29 -2.73
N GLY A 216 11.54 1.13 -2.79
CA GLY A 216 12.81 0.96 -3.49
C GLY A 216 14.05 1.09 -2.60
N VAL A 217 13.90 1.19 -1.27
CA VAL A 217 15.03 1.16 -0.36
C VAL A 217 15.65 -0.25 -0.36
N PRO A 218 16.96 -0.39 -0.62
CA PRO A 218 17.58 -1.71 -0.73
C PRO A 218 17.66 -2.39 0.65
N LYS A 219 17.55 -3.72 0.68
CA LYS A 219 17.65 -4.52 1.93
C LYS A 219 18.96 -4.35 2.72
N THR A 220 19.98 -3.72 2.13
CA THR A 220 21.26 -3.39 2.75
C THR A 220 21.27 -2.03 3.45
N ASP A 221 20.20 -1.25 3.34
CA ASP A 221 20.03 0.01 4.06
C ASP A 221 20.06 -0.24 5.58
N SER A 222 20.73 0.65 6.31
CA SER A 222 20.92 0.49 7.76
C SER A 222 19.60 0.38 8.51
N ALA A 223 18.56 1.09 8.08
CA ALA A 223 17.26 1.02 8.73
C ALA A 223 16.66 -0.39 8.61
N ILE A 224 16.77 -1.03 7.43
CA ILE A 224 16.25 -2.38 7.20
C ILE A 224 17.09 -3.43 7.95
N THR A 225 18.42 -3.29 7.96
CA THR A 225 19.27 -4.24 8.69
C THR A 225 19.08 -4.15 10.20
N SER A 226 18.85 -2.96 10.74
CA SER A 226 18.51 -2.76 12.16
C SER A 226 17.14 -3.35 12.49
N ALA A 227 16.14 -3.17 11.61
CA ALA A 227 14.82 -3.78 11.75
C ALA A 227 14.89 -5.32 11.81
N ALA A 228 15.64 -5.92 10.88
CA ALA A 228 15.82 -7.37 10.84
C ALA A 228 16.54 -7.88 12.09
N SER A 229 17.52 -7.12 12.60
CA SER A 229 18.23 -7.44 13.84
C SER A 229 17.31 -7.35 15.06
N PHE A 230 16.48 -6.31 15.14
CA PHE A 230 15.45 -6.16 16.17
C PHE A 230 14.48 -7.35 16.15
N LEU A 231 13.93 -7.73 14.99
CA LEU A 231 13.02 -8.86 14.87
C LEU A 231 13.71 -10.19 15.26
N SER A 232 14.94 -10.41 14.80
CA SER A 232 15.72 -11.62 15.14
C SER A 232 15.98 -11.72 16.65
N ALA A 233 16.32 -10.60 17.31
CA ALA A 233 16.53 -10.54 18.75
C ALA A 233 15.25 -10.82 19.57
N ASN A 234 14.08 -10.62 18.97
CA ASN A 234 12.78 -10.88 19.58
C ASN A 234 12.18 -12.25 19.18
N LEU A 235 12.97 -13.15 18.59
CA LEU A 235 12.54 -14.49 18.20
C LEU A 235 12.52 -15.45 19.40
N ASN A 236 11.34 -16.01 19.71
CA ASN A 236 11.17 -17.02 20.75
C ASN A 236 11.60 -18.42 20.30
N ALA A 237 11.81 -19.30 21.27
CA ALA A 237 12.19 -20.69 21.02
C ALA A 237 11.20 -21.44 20.09
N ASN A 238 9.91 -21.15 20.15
CA ASN A 238 8.88 -21.80 19.30
C ASN A 238 8.78 -21.19 17.89
N GLY A 239 9.60 -20.20 17.54
CA GLY A 239 9.56 -19.50 16.26
C GLY A 239 8.62 -18.28 16.24
N SER A 240 7.87 -18.00 17.31
CA SER A 240 7.07 -16.77 17.38
C SER A 240 7.94 -15.54 17.67
N PHE A 241 7.42 -14.34 17.44
CA PHE A 241 8.03 -13.12 17.96
C PHE A 241 7.47 -12.78 19.35
N ALA A 242 8.27 -12.10 20.17
CA ALA A 242 7.89 -11.58 21.47
C ALA A 242 7.06 -10.29 21.33
N ALA A 243 5.77 -10.43 21.02
CA ALA A 243 4.84 -9.32 20.86
C ALA A 243 4.23 -8.86 22.20
N MET A 244 3.70 -7.63 22.22
CA MET A 244 3.13 -6.97 23.42
C MET A 244 2.05 -7.81 24.15
N TRP A 245 1.26 -8.57 23.39
CA TRP A 245 0.17 -9.41 23.91
C TRP A 245 0.51 -10.91 23.91
N GLY A 246 1.81 -11.21 23.89
CA GLY A 246 2.35 -12.55 23.76
C GLY A 246 2.36 -13.08 22.32
N PRO A 247 2.90 -14.29 22.13
CA PRO A 247 2.92 -14.98 20.83
C PRO A 247 1.52 -15.07 20.19
N ASN A 248 1.38 -14.53 18.99
CA ASN A 248 0.12 -14.54 18.24
C ASN A 248 0.38 -14.54 16.72
N THR A 249 -0.63 -14.93 15.94
CA THR A 249 -0.55 -15.00 14.47
C THR A 249 -0.35 -13.63 13.82
N ASP A 250 -1.01 -12.58 14.32
CA ASP A 250 -1.08 -11.28 13.65
C ASP A 250 0.30 -10.60 13.65
N SER A 251 0.92 -10.43 14.82
CA SER A 251 2.26 -9.87 14.96
C SER A 251 3.30 -10.69 14.18
N ASN A 252 3.20 -12.03 14.21
CA ASN A 252 4.06 -12.89 13.40
C ASN A 252 3.84 -12.68 11.89
N GLY A 253 2.60 -12.54 11.47
CA GLY A 253 2.22 -12.29 10.08
C GLY A 253 2.74 -10.94 9.58
N TRP A 254 2.67 -9.89 10.39
CA TRP A 254 3.20 -8.57 10.06
C TRP A 254 4.72 -8.55 9.94
N ALA A 255 5.43 -9.16 10.90
CA ALA A 255 6.89 -9.27 10.83
C ALA A 255 7.34 -10.10 9.62
N VAL A 256 6.73 -11.26 9.36
CA VAL A 256 7.03 -12.08 8.18
C VAL A 256 6.70 -11.34 6.88
N SER A 257 5.60 -10.58 6.85
CA SER A 257 5.27 -9.72 5.70
C SER A 257 6.35 -8.65 5.46
N GLY A 258 6.88 -8.05 6.53
CA GLY A 258 8.05 -7.17 6.50
C GLY A 258 9.28 -7.80 5.84
N LEU A 259 9.65 -8.99 6.32
CA LEU A 259 10.78 -9.75 5.81
C LEU A 259 10.59 -10.12 4.33
N ASN A 260 9.40 -10.61 3.97
CA ASN A 260 9.04 -10.96 2.59
C ASN A 260 9.16 -9.77 1.64
N ALA A 261 8.62 -8.61 2.02
CA ALA A 261 8.69 -7.38 1.21
C ALA A 261 10.13 -6.93 0.93
N CYS A 262 11.06 -7.21 1.86
CA CYS A 262 12.47 -6.89 1.73
C CYS A 262 13.32 -8.01 1.11
N GLY A 263 12.71 -9.14 0.71
CA GLY A 263 13.42 -10.30 0.19
C GLY A 263 14.38 -10.93 1.23
N ILE A 264 14.04 -10.82 2.52
CA ILE A 264 14.74 -11.47 3.63
C ILE A 264 13.99 -12.75 3.95
N ASN A 265 14.69 -13.89 3.93
CA ASN A 265 14.06 -15.19 4.13
C ASN A 265 13.63 -15.36 5.60
N PRO A 266 12.31 -15.44 5.91
CA PRO A 266 11.81 -15.63 7.28
C PRO A 266 12.09 -17.03 7.82
N GLN A 267 12.63 -17.94 7.01
CA GLN A 267 13.09 -19.27 7.40
C GLN A 267 14.63 -19.42 7.34
N GLY A 268 15.34 -18.31 7.12
CA GLY A 268 16.80 -18.29 7.08
C GLY A 268 17.42 -18.46 8.46
N ALA A 269 18.74 -18.66 8.51
CA ALA A 269 19.48 -18.86 9.76
C ALA A 269 19.25 -17.74 10.79
N ALA A 270 19.13 -16.48 10.36
CA ALA A 270 18.85 -15.34 11.24
C ALA A 270 17.46 -15.39 11.90
N PHE A 271 16.53 -16.17 11.34
CA PHE A 271 15.17 -16.35 11.83
C PHE A 271 14.89 -17.81 12.20
N THR A 272 15.93 -18.53 12.61
CA THR A 272 15.83 -19.89 13.16
C THR A 272 16.18 -19.84 14.63
N SER A 273 15.23 -20.20 15.49
CA SER A 273 15.43 -20.22 16.93
C SER A 273 16.44 -21.30 17.34
N GLY A 274 16.91 -21.24 18.59
CA GLY A 274 17.78 -22.28 19.15
C GLY A 274 17.16 -23.69 19.18
N SER A 275 15.82 -23.81 19.04
CA SER A 275 15.13 -25.10 18.93
C SER A 275 14.91 -25.56 17.48
N GLY A 276 15.38 -24.76 16.50
CA GLY A 276 15.22 -25.01 15.07
C GLY A 276 13.91 -24.52 14.46
N LYS A 277 13.08 -23.77 15.20
CA LYS A 277 11.78 -23.27 14.71
C LYS A 277 11.90 -21.88 14.10
N THR A 278 11.10 -21.63 13.06
CA THR A 278 11.04 -20.36 12.34
C THR A 278 9.70 -19.66 12.53
N PRO A 279 9.61 -18.34 12.22
CA PRO A 279 8.35 -17.62 12.11
C PRO A 279 7.28 -18.29 11.26
N VAL A 280 7.67 -18.96 10.16
CA VAL A 280 6.72 -19.66 9.29
C VAL A 280 6.21 -20.95 9.94
N ASP A 281 7.07 -21.67 10.66
CA ASP A 281 6.65 -22.86 11.43
C ASP A 281 5.61 -22.50 12.48
N TYR A 282 5.82 -21.39 13.19
CA TYR A 282 4.88 -20.91 14.19
C TYR A 282 3.52 -20.58 13.55
N LEU A 283 3.50 -19.85 12.44
CA LEU A 283 2.25 -19.55 11.71
C LEU A 283 1.51 -20.83 11.29
N ILE A 284 2.21 -21.78 10.66
CA ILE A 284 1.60 -23.04 10.22
C ILE A 284 1.07 -23.85 11.41
N SER A 285 1.73 -23.80 12.57
CA SER A 285 1.26 -24.48 13.79
C SER A 285 -0.06 -23.93 14.35
N LEU A 286 -0.41 -22.68 14.01
CA LEU A 286 -1.65 -22.04 14.41
C LEU A 286 -2.80 -22.24 13.42
N GLN A 287 -2.54 -22.89 12.29
CA GLN A 287 -3.56 -23.16 11.29
C GLN A 287 -4.36 -24.43 11.64
N PHE A 288 -5.69 -24.33 11.58
CA PHE A 288 -6.56 -25.49 11.73
C PHE A 288 -6.39 -26.46 10.54
N ASN A 289 -6.29 -27.75 10.83
CA ASN A 289 -6.19 -28.80 9.81
C ASN A 289 -7.08 -30.02 10.19
N PRO A 290 -8.09 -30.40 9.38
CA PRO A 290 -8.61 -29.68 8.21
C PRO A 290 -9.44 -28.44 8.62
N GLY A 291 -9.42 -27.37 7.83
CA GLY A 291 -10.26 -26.17 8.07
C GLY A 291 -9.63 -24.85 7.64
N GLY A 292 -8.30 -24.74 7.74
CA GLY A 292 -7.48 -23.72 7.08
C GLY A 292 -7.47 -22.32 7.68
N GLY A 293 -8.44 -21.96 8.52
CA GLY A 293 -8.36 -20.74 9.31
C GLY A 293 -7.20 -20.80 10.31
N PHE A 294 -6.74 -19.64 10.74
CA PHE A 294 -5.67 -19.49 11.74
C PHE A 294 -6.27 -19.04 13.06
N LYS A 295 -5.73 -19.59 14.15
CA LYS A 295 -5.94 -19.09 15.51
C LYS A 295 -5.29 -17.72 15.68
N TYR A 296 -5.76 -16.90 16.61
CA TYR A 296 -5.00 -15.73 17.04
C TYR A 296 -3.90 -16.17 18.03
N GLN A 297 -4.29 -16.92 19.07
CA GLN A 297 -3.41 -17.51 20.07
C GLN A 297 -3.47 -19.05 20.05
N SER A 298 -2.40 -19.71 20.50
CA SER A 298 -2.30 -21.18 20.48
C SER A 298 -3.44 -21.92 21.21
N THR A 299 -4.01 -21.31 22.24
CA THR A 299 -5.12 -21.81 23.06
C THR A 299 -6.48 -21.68 22.39
N ASP A 300 -6.60 -20.91 21.31
CA ASP A 300 -7.88 -20.68 20.66
C ASP A 300 -8.40 -21.98 20.03
N THR A 301 -9.72 -22.14 20.08
CA THR A 301 -10.43 -23.31 19.54
C THR A 301 -11.23 -23.00 18.29
N THR A 302 -11.27 -21.73 17.88
CA THR A 302 -11.89 -21.25 16.65
C THR A 302 -10.93 -20.37 15.86
N PRO A 303 -11.08 -20.29 14.53
CA PRO A 303 -10.26 -19.39 13.72
C PRO A 303 -10.69 -17.94 13.89
N SER A 304 -9.71 -17.03 13.83
CA SER A 304 -9.93 -15.59 13.71
C SER A 304 -9.83 -15.19 12.24
N ALA A 305 -10.79 -14.40 11.74
CA ALA A 305 -10.77 -13.90 10.37
C ALA A 305 -9.51 -13.06 10.10
N TYR A 306 -9.17 -12.16 11.01
CA TYR A 306 -8.01 -11.27 10.88
C TYR A 306 -6.68 -12.05 10.92
N ALA A 307 -6.53 -12.97 11.87
CA ALA A 307 -5.38 -13.86 11.95
C ALA A 307 -5.23 -14.76 10.72
N SER A 308 -6.34 -15.21 10.14
CA SER A 308 -6.30 -16.02 8.93
C SER A 308 -5.80 -15.24 7.72
N VAL A 309 -6.11 -13.93 7.67
CA VAL A 309 -5.61 -13.05 6.61
C VAL A 309 -4.12 -12.79 6.79
N ASP A 310 -3.67 -12.41 7.99
CA ASP A 310 -2.26 -12.12 8.27
C ASP A 310 -1.38 -13.37 8.13
N GLY A 311 -1.84 -14.49 8.67
CA GLY A 311 -1.17 -15.79 8.57
C GLY A 311 -1.06 -16.27 7.13
N LEU A 312 -2.14 -16.24 6.33
CA LEU A 312 -2.07 -16.64 4.93
C LEU A 312 -1.18 -15.70 4.11
N ARG A 313 -1.29 -14.38 4.28
CA ARG A 313 -0.47 -13.40 3.55
C ARG A 313 1.03 -13.67 3.76
N ALA A 314 1.42 -13.89 5.01
CA ALA A 314 2.79 -14.18 5.40
C ALA A 314 3.28 -15.52 4.83
N VAL A 315 2.53 -16.62 5.01
CA VAL A 315 2.88 -17.95 4.49
C VAL A 315 2.91 -17.98 2.96
N ALA A 316 2.06 -17.19 2.31
CA ALA A 316 2.04 -17.05 0.86
C ALA A 316 3.22 -16.25 0.30
N GLY A 317 4.04 -15.62 1.16
CA GLY A 317 5.25 -14.92 0.76
C GLY A 317 5.05 -13.45 0.37
N ALA A 318 3.90 -12.85 0.71
CA ALA A 318 3.65 -11.44 0.40
C ALA A 318 4.08 -10.51 1.53
N GLY A 319 4.25 -9.23 1.16
CA GLY A 319 4.31 -8.11 2.09
C GLY A 319 2.90 -7.72 2.55
N PHE A 320 2.47 -6.49 2.24
CA PHE A 320 1.12 -6.00 2.57
C PHE A 320 0.19 -5.87 1.35
N THR A 321 0.69 -6.17 0.15
CA THR A 321 -0.11 -6.30 -1.07
C THR A 321 0.61 -7.26 -2.02
N ALA A 322 -0.05 -7.64 -3.11
CA ALA A 322 0.51 -8.48 -4.17
C ALA A 322 -0.08 -8.07 -5.52
N ALA A 323 0.64 -8.33 -6.61
CA ALA A 323 0.06 -8.20 -7.94
C ALA A 323 -1.11 -9.18 -8.09
N PRO A 324 -2.22 -8.76 -8.73
CA PRO A 324 -3.36 -9.65 -8.91
C PRO A 324 -2.96 -10.82 -9.83
N PRO A 325 -3.26 -12.07 -9.44
CA PRO A 325 -3.01 -13.22 -10.29
C PRO A 325 -3.95 -13.23 -11.50
N THR A 326 -3.56 -13.96 -12.55
CA THR A 326 -4.43 -14.18 -13.71
C THR A 326 -5.68 -14.95 -13.29
N PRO A 327 -6.89 -14.45 -13.60
CA PRO A 327 -8.14 -15.15 -13.29
C PRO A 327 -8.23 -16.52 -13.97
N VAL A 328 -8.85 -17.48 -13.29
CA VAL A 328 -9.25 -18.76 -13.90
C VAL A 328 -10.62 -18.71 -14.56
N THR A 329 -11.47 -17.74 -14.17
CA THR A 329 -12.76 -17.49 -14.82
C THR A 329 -12.55 -17.08 -16.27
N SER A 330 -13.08 -17.89 -17.19
CA SER A 330 -12.95 -17.65 -18.63
C SER A 330 -13.44 -16.26 -19.04
N GLY A 331 -12.60 -15.52 -19.75
CA GLY A 331 -12.90 -14.17 -20.25
C GLY A 331 -12.80 -13.04 -19.21
N ALA A 332 -12.54 -13.34 -17.94
CA ALA A 332 -12.34 -12.32 -16.92
C ALA A 332 -10.96 -11.66 -17.09
N PRO A 333 -10.87 -10.31 -17.23
CA PRO A 333 -9.57 -9.64 -17.30
C PRO A 333 -8.90 -9.65 -15.92
N THR A 334 -7.57 -9.60 -15.89
CA THR A 334 -6.80 -9.38 -14.63
C THR A 334 -7.17 -8.06 -13.97
N TRP A 335 -7.38 -7.01 -14.78
CA TRP A 335 -7.68 -5.66 -14.31
C TRP A 335 -9.09 -5.21 -14.66
N VAL A 336 -9.73 -4.48 -13.74
CA VAL A 336 -10.91 -3.66 -14.01
C VAL A 336 -10.62 -2.21 -13.64
N ALA A 337 -11.03 -1.30 -14.53
CA ALA A 337 -10.78 0.13 -14.40
C ALA A 337 -11.84 0.94 -15.15
N THR A 338 -12.09 2.17 -14.69
CA THR A 338 -12.77 3.19 -15.49
C THR A 338 -11.81 3.72 -16.57
N SER A 339 -12.27 3.83 -17.82
CA SER A 339 -11.42 4.18 -18.97
C SER A 339 -11.45 5.65 -19.37
N ALA A 340 -12.44 6.41 -18.93
CA ALA A 340 -12.59 7.82 -19.27
C ALA A 340 -13.18 8.63 -18.10
N PHE A 341 -12.99 9.94 -18.13
CA PHE A 341 -13.78 10.83 -17.30
C PHE A 341 -15.25 10.81 -17.73
N THR A 342 -16.14 10.96 -16.76
CA THR A 342 -17.58 11.13 -17.00
C THR A 342 -17.90 12.62 -17.02
N SER A 343 -18.40 13.11 -18.16
CA SER A 343 -18.79 14.52 -18.30
C SER A 343 -19.75 14.95 -17.19
N GLY A 344 -19.48 16.10 -16.55
CA GLY A 344 -20.31 16.64 -15.48
C GLY A 344 -20.15 15.95 -14.11
N THR A 345 -19.33 14.91 -14.01
CA THR A 345 -19.05 14.23 -12.72
C THR A 345 -17.76 14.77 -12.13
N ALA A 346 -17.80 15.24 -10.87
CA ALA A 346 -16.59 15.65 -10.16
C ALA A 346 -15.60 14.49 -10.06
N ALA A 347 -14.33 14.76 -10.35
CA ALA A 347 -13.26 13.79 -10.38
C ALA A 347 -12.00 14.33 -9.71
N ARG A 348 -11.25 13.43 -9.08
CA ARG A 348 -9.97 13.76 -8.43
C ARG A 348 -8.75 13.29 -9.22
N VAL A 349 -7.72 14.13 -9.21
CA VAL A 349 -6.40 13.88 -9.80
C VAL A 349 -5.34 14.15 -8.74
N ALA A 350 -4.40 13.22 -8.56
CA ALA A 350 -3.27 13.43 -7.68
C ALA A 350 -2.25 14.32 -8.40
N LEU A 351 -1.79 15.38 -7.74
CA LEU A 351 -0.79 16.31 -8.26
C LEU A 351 0.41 16.36 -7.31
N THR A 352 1.61 16.18 -7.84
CA THR A 352 2.88 16.47 -7.17
C THR A 352 3.60 17.59 -7.91
N VAL A 353 4.10 18.58 -7.18
CA VAL A 353 4.92 19.68 -7.71
C VAL A 353 6.26 19.68 -7.00
N ASP A 354 7.33 19.57 -7.77
CA ASP A 354 8.72 19.56 -7.34
C ASP A 354 9.48 20.68 -8.06
N ASP A 355 9.86 21.72 -7.33
CA ASP A 355 10.66 22.84 -7.84
C ASP A 355 12.17 22.59 -7.76
N GLY A 356 12.58 21.39 -7.33
CA GLY A 356 13.99 21.02 -7.16
C GLY A 356 14.64 21.53 -5.88
N THR A 357 13.91 22.21 -5.00
CA THR A 357 14.42 22.72 -3.71
C THR A 357 14.28 21.72 -2.56
N GLY A 358 13.64 20.57 -2.80
CA GLY A 358 13.27 19.59 -1.78
C GLY A 358 11.93 19.87 -1.09
N SER A 359 11.26 20.97 -1.43
CA SER A 359 9.95 21.35 -0.86
C SER A 359 8.78 20.80 -1.68
N LEU A 360 8.61 19.48 -1.69
CA LEU A 360 7.53 18.83 -2.42
C LEU A 360 6.15 19.35 -2.00
N LYS A 361 5.32 19.66 -2.99
CA LYS A 361 3.90 19.92 -2.79
C LYS A 361 3.09 18.75 -3.35
N VAL A 362 2.17 18.21 -2.56
CA VAL A 362 1.29 17.12 -2.97
C VAL A 362 -0.14 17.51 -2.64
N CYS A 363 -1.05 17.27 -3.57
CA CYS A 363 -2.47 17.57 -3.36
C CYS A 363 -3.39 16.72 -4.24
N ALA A 364 -4.63 16.63 -3.80
CA ALA A 364 -5.78 16.17 -4.56
C ALA A 364 -6.43 17.37 -5.25
N VAL A 365 -6.44 17.37 -6.57
CA VAL A 365 -7.14 18.36 -7.39
C VAL A 365 -8.51 17.80 -7.74
N THR A 366 -9.57 18.54 -7.41
CA THR A 366 -10.95 18.19 -7.82
C THR A 366 -11.34 19.05 -9.01
N LEU A 367 -11.78 18.42 -10.11
CA LEU A 367 -12.28 19.10 -11.29
C LEU A 367 -13.56 18.43 -11.80
N THR A 368 -14.32 19.12 -12.64
CA THR A 368 -15.49 18.57 -13.33
C THR A 368 -15.21 18.53 -14.84
N PRO A 369 -14.76 17.39 -15.38
CA PRO A 369 -14.47 17.26 -16.81
C PRO A 369 -15.73 17.42 -17.65
N THR A 370 -15.58 17.96 -18.86
CA THR A 370 -16.66 18.09 -19.86
C THR A 370 -16.53 17.07 -21.00
N GLY A 371 -15.49 16.24 -20.98
CA GLY A 371 -15.20 15.21 -21.98
C GLY A 371 -14.57 13.97 -21.35
N THR A 372 -14.13 13.04 -22.20
CA THR A 372 -13.52 11.75 -21.79
C THR A 372 -12.10 11.91 -21.22
N THR A 373 -11.44 13.02 -21.53
CA THR A 373 -10.13 13.45 -21.03
C THR A 373 -10.20 14.89 -20.53
N THR A 374 -9.19 15.34 -19.80
CA THR A 374 -8.98 16.75 -19.45
C THR A 374 -7.60 17.21 -19.91
N THR A 375 -7.21 18.44 -19.58
CA THR A 375 -5.88 18.98 -19.89
C THR A 375 -5.11 19.31 -18.62
N LEU A 376 -3.78 19.35 -18.72
CA LEU A 376 -2.91 19.82 -17.63
C LEU A 376 -3.31 21.24 -17.20
N GLY A 377 -3.66 22.13 -18.14
CA GLY A 377 -4.14 23.47 -17.83
C GLY A 377 -5.35 23.47 -16.90
N ALA A 378 -6.35 22.64 -17.20
CA ALA A 378 -7.54 22.51 -16.35
C ALA A 378 -7.22 21.92 -14.97
N VAL A 379 -6.27 20.98 -14.87
CA VAL A 379 -5.78 20.47 -13.59
C VAL A 379 -5.09 21.59 -12.79
N LEU A 380 -4.25 22.41 -13.43
CA LEU A 380 -3.55 23.51 -12.76
C LEU A 380 -4.48 24.64 -12.33
N ASP A 381 -5.52 24.94 -13.12
CA ASP A 381 -6.53 25.94 -12.77
C ASP A 381 -7.35 25.47 -11.56
N ALA A 382 -7.76 24.20 -11.54
CA ALA A 382 -8.47 23.60 -10.41
C ALA A 382 -7.60 23.42 -9.17
N ALA A 383 -6.26 23.39 -9.31
CA ALA A 383 -5.35 23.20 -8.19
C ALA A 383 -5.36 24.37 -7.19
N ALA A 384 -5.91 25.54 -7.57
CA ALA A 384 -6.10 26.68 -6.67
C ALA A 384 -6.98 26.35 -5.44
N THR A 385 -7.89 25.38 -5.56
CA THR A 385 -8.77 24.90 -4.47
C THR A 385 -8.46 23.46 -4.05
N ALA A 386 -7.26 22.96 -4.38
CA ALA A 386 -6.83 21.61 -4.04
C ALA A 386 -6.69 21.40 -2.52
N THR A 387 -6.64 20.14 -2.12
CA THR A 387 -6.44 19.72 -0.73
C THR A 387 -5.20 18.83 -0.64
N PRO A 388 -4.24 19.07 0.29
CA PRO A 388 -4.09 20.32 1.03
C PRO A 388 -3.90 21.52 0.09
N SER A 389 -4.23 22.72 0.58
CA SER A 389 -4.11 23.95 -0.20
C SER A 389 -2.64 24.33 -0.44
N GLY A 390 -2.40 25.18 -1.44
CA GLY A 390 -1.08 25.75 -1.71
C GLY A 390 -0.14 24.87 -2.52
N CYS A 391 -0.64 23.79 -3.13
CA CYS A 391 0.20 23.00 -4.06
C CYS A 391 0.51 23.76 -5.36
N VAL A 392 -0.46 24.52 -5.88
CA VAL A 392 -0.27 25.48 -6.96
C VAL A 392 -0.88 26.82 -6.53
N THR A 393 -0.05 27.84 -6.37
CA THR A 393 -0.45 29.21 -6.02
C THR A 393 -0.40 30.15 -7.22
N SER A 394 0.39 29.82 -8.24
CA SER A 394 0.44 30.55 -9.51
C SER A 394 0.97 29.68 -10.64
N VAL A 395 0.53 29.94 -11.86
CA VAL A 395 1.02 29.30 -13.09
C VAL A 395 1.09 30.33 -14.21
N THR A 396 2.16 30.29 -15.01
CA THR A 396 2.35 31.14 -16.19
C THR A 396 2.51 30.26 -17.44
N PRO A 397 1.77 30.52 -18.53
CA PRO A 397 0.62 31.42 -18.59
C PRO A 397 -0.54 30.89 -17.72
N SER A 398 -1.38 31.81 -17.23
CA SER A 398 -2.53 31.47 -16.37
C SER A 398 -3.70 30.88 -17.16
N SER A 399 -3.68 30.94 -18.48
CA SER A 399 -4.72 30.39 -19.35
C SER A 399 -4.14 29.95 -20.71
N GLY A 400 -4.99 29.38 -21.57
CA GLY A 400 -4.61 28.91 -22.90
C GLY A 400 -3.95 27.54 -22.90
N THR A 401 -3.29 27.22 -24.01
CA THR A 401 -2.79 25.87 -24.35
C THR A 401 -1.26 25.76 -24.39
N GLY A 402 -0.54 26.87 -24.22
CA GLY A 402 0.91 26.94 -24.40
C GLY A 402 1.75 26.28 -23.30
N THR A 403 3.07 26.33 -23.48
CA THR A 403 4.07 25.84 -22.52
C THR A 403 3.93 26.52 -21.16
N VAL A 404 3.98 25.75 -20.09
CA VAL A 404 4.09 26.25 -18.72
C VAL A 404 5.52 26.77 -18.51
N THR A 405 5.63 28.08 -18.27
CA THR A 405 6.90 28.78 -18.11
C THR A 405 7.20 29.17 -16.67
N ALA A 406 6.23 29.12 -15.78
CA ALA A 406 6.44 29.26 -14.34
C ALA A 406 5.35 28.55 -13.53
N VAL A 407 5.71 28.03 -12.35
CA VAL A 407 4.78 27.51 -11.33
C VAL A 407 5.26 28.01 -9.96
N ASN A 408 4.34 28.51 -9.14
CA ASN A 408 4.61 29.01 -7.79
C ASN A 408 5.74 30.05 -7.70
N GLY A 409 5.90 30.88 -8.73
CA GLY A 409 6.97 31.88 -8.83
C GLY A 409 8.30 31.37 -9.41
N THR A 410 8.49 30.06 -9.55
CA THR A 410 9.70 29.48 -10.16
C THR A 410 9.55 29.46 -11.68
N ALA A 411 10.28 30.35 -12.36
CA ALA A 411 10.28 30.48 -13.82
C ALA A 411 11.33 29.56 -14.48
N ASN A 412 11.07 29.17 -15.73
CA ASN A 412 12.05 28.51 -16.60
C ASN A 412 13.32 29.37 -16.73
N ALA A 413 14.49 28.75 -16.61
CA ALA A 413 15.78 29.42 -16.72
C ALA A 413 16.79 28.55 -17.48
N GLY A 414 17.16 28.99 -18.69
CA GLY A 414 18.09 28.25 -19.55
C GLY A 414 17.57 26.85 -19.88
N ALA A 415 18.37 25.82 -19.58
CA ALA A 415 17.98 24.42 -19.78
C ALA A 415 16.95 23.92 -18.74
N ASN A 416 16.82 24.60 -17.60
CA ASN A 416 15.89 24.21 -16.54
C ASN A 416 14.48 24.67 -16.90
N THR A 417 13.63 23.70 -17.24
CA THR A 417 12.25 23.92 -17.64
C THR A 417 11.30 23.03 -16.85
N TRP A 418 10.06 23.48 -16.68
CA TRP A 418 9.00 22.64 -16.11
C TRP A 418 8.68 21.46 -17.04
N LYS A 419 8.73 20.26 -16.47
CA LYS A 419 8.30 19.02 -17.11
C LYS A 419 7.06 18.47 -16.44
N VAL A 420 6.31 17.69 -17.20
CA VAL A 420 5.18 16.88 -16.71
C VAL A 420 5.47 15.39 -16.93
N ARG A 421 5.08 14.58 -15.96
CA ARG A 421 4.97 13.12 -16.05
C ARG A 421 3.57 12.69 -15.64
N LEU A 422 2.99 11.77 -16.39
CA LEU A 422 1.71 11.12 -16.09
C LEU A 422 1.99 9.67 -15.71
N ASP A 423 1.41 9.20 -14.60
CA ASP A 423 1.66 7.86 -14.02
C ASP A 423 3.16 7.51 -13.93
N ASN A 424 3.98 8.51 -13.58
CA ASN A 424 5.45 8.46 -13.53
C ASN A 424 6.10 7.86 -14.80
N GLY A 425 5.46 8.05 -15.95
CA GLY A 425 5.98 7.70 -17.26
C GLY A 425 7.05 8.69 -17.75
N THR A 426 7.15 8.80 -19.07
CA THR A 426 8.16 9.63 -19.74
C THR A 426 8.00 11.11 -19.39
N SER A 427 9.13 11.75 -19.06
CA SER A 427 9.20 13.20 -18.82
C SER A 427 9.04 13.96 -20.12
N THR A 428 8.10 14.90 -20.17
CA THR A 428 7.86 15.75 -21.35
C THR A 428 7.74 17.22 -20.93
N ALA A 429 7.87 18.15 -21.89
CA ALA A 429 7.69 19.58 -21.58
C ALA A 429 6.27 19.84 -21.05
N ALA A 430 6.16 20.51 -19.91
CA ALA A 430 4.87 20.85 -19.33
C ALA A 430 4.15 21.84 -20.25
N THR A 431 3.10 21.38 -20.91
CA THR A 431 2.27 22.18 -21.81
C THR A 431 0.84 22.15 -21.31
N ARG A 432 0.15 23.29 -21.23
CA ARG A 432 -1.23 23.33 -20.73
C ARG A 432 -2.18 22.44 -21.53
N ALA A 433 -1.91 22.22 -22.82
CA ALA A 433 -2.66 21.30 -23.68
C ALA A 433 -2.40 19.80 -23.44
N THR A 434 -1.45 19.42 -22.59
CA THR A 434 -1.14 18.01 -22.31
C THR A 434 -2.40 17.28 -21.86
N THR A 435 -2.76 16.22 -22.57
CA THR A 435 -3.93 15.40 -22.24
C THR A 435 -3.69 14.66 -20.93
N VAL A 436 -4.64 14.79 -20.00
CA VAL A 436 -4.68 14.04 -18.75
C VAL A 436 -5.89 13.11 -18.80
N ASN A 437 -5.67 11.83 -18.56
CA ASN A 437 -6.71 10.81 -18.55
C ASN A 437 -7.22 10.56 -17.14
N VAL A 438 -8.36 9.87 -17.03
CA VAL A 438 -8.86 9.42 -15.73
C VAL A 438 -7.83 8.55 -15.03
N GLY A 439 -7.59 8.81 -13.75
CA GLY A 439 -6.68 8.05 -12.91
C GLY A 439 -5.19 8.33 -13.12
N ASP A 440 -4.80 9.21 -14.04
CA ASP A 440 -3.41 9.63 -14.14
C ASP A 440 -3.00 10.36 -12.85
N THR A 441 -1.84 10.00 -12.30
CA THR A 441 -1.14 10.86 -11.34
C THR A 441 -0.28 11.85 -12.11
N VAL A 442 -0.41 13.14 -11.80
CA VAL A 442 0.33 14.22 -12.47
C VAL A 442 1.51 14.64 -11.61
N ALA A 443 2.71 14.63 -12.17
CA ALA A 443 3.89 15.15 -11.51
C ALA A 443 4.52 16.28 -12.35
N LEU A 444 4.62 17.46 -11.77
CA LEU A 444 5.40 18.57 -12.31
C LEU A 444 6.77 18.62 -11.65
N ARG A 445 7.83 18.69 -12.47
CA ARG A 445 9.20 18.79 -11.98
C ARG A 445 9.97 19.86 -12.73
N TYR A 446 10.65 20.73 -11.99
CA TYR A 446 11.57 21.72 -12.53
C TYR A 446 12.95 21.10 -12.78
N GLY A 447 13.55 21.39 -13.95
CA GLY A 447 14.95 21.04 -14.23
C GLY A 447 15.24 19.57 -14.57
N SER A 448 14.22 18.78 -14.94
CA SER A 448 14.35 17.35 -15.27
C SER A 448 14.32 17.01 -16.75
#